data_AF-F2UIB8-F1
#
_entry.id   AF-F2UIB8-F1
#
_cell.length_a   1.000
_cell.length_b   1.000
_cell.length_c   1.000
_cell.angle_alpha   90.00
_cell.angle_beta   90.00
_cell.angle_gamma   90.00
#
_symmetry.space_group_name_H-M   'P 1'
#
loop_
_entity.id
_entity.type
_entity.pdbx_description
1 polymer ?
#
loop_
_entity_poly.entity_id
_entity_poly.type
_entity_poly.pdbx_seq_one_letter_code
_entity_poly.pdbx_strand_id
1 'polypeptide(L)'
;MADGDKMQEQVVRRLFRAWDLDGNGSLSHTEVKRAIRAHPALRKHITKEVGPHWQQLFDDLDTNHDGMIEEQELADFFRKHGFSIPLTLVEDVIKSTEQQQQQQQQQQQQQGQQEPRESAATPAAATMSAPQQQQQQQQQQQQQQQQQQQPQDESTVHQQLLQEASAILSRTPRDGSTQLTLYQQPPAWGVCSSSPVSIAIQSFCTFHQIPFQVVNTTNTAMSTRDVLPLLRVGADRVLETPEAIFQHLSKLSDANDTNGSSGGDETSADVSAYLALVLPLFNIAETLVWEEAGNRVAVGQDELCTYPWPLQVLLAWRRRVAARTAAHTRRQFQPADVEQEIDDIFCAVSAKLATCAPHIVANRFTFVDAVVYGVLAWALHAPLAVNPFKSRLERFPVLLSFYHELQRILD
;
A
#
# COMPACT_ATOMS: atom_id res chain seq x y z
N MET A 1 -30.14 -15.10 -1.93
CA MET A 1 -28.76 -15.27 -1.44
C MET A 1 -28.16 -16.66 -1.72
N ALA A 2 -28.76 -17.53 -2.56
CA ALA A 2 -28.34 -18.94 -2.69
C ALA A 2 -27.55 -19.30 -3.98
N ASP A 3 -27.52 -18.44 -5.01
CA ASP A 3 -26.85 -18.76 -6.29
C ASP A 3 -25.38 -18.32 -6.36
N GLY A 4 -25.01 -17.26 -5.64
CA GLY A 4 -23.62 -16.76 -5.63
C GLY A 4 -22.64 -17.73 -4.96
N ASP A 5 -23.01 -18.27 -3.79
CA ASP A 5 -22.18 -19.23 -3.04
C ASP A 5 -21.96 -20.54 -3.81
N LYS A 6 -23.00 -21.05 -4.48
CA LYS A 6 -22.91 -22.27 -5.28
C LYS A 6 -21.99 -22.11 -6.49
N MET A 7 -22.00 -20.93 -7.11
CA MET A 7 -21.12 -20.64 -8.24
C MET A 7 -19.65 -20.54 -7.80
N GLN A 8 -19.39 -19.91 -6.65
CA GLN A 8 -18.04 -19.81 -6.08
C GLN A 8 -17.49 -21.19 -5.70
N GLU A 9 -18.28 -22.04 -5.04
CA GLU A 9 -17.85 -23.38 -4.64
C GLU A 9 -17.51 -24.27 -5.86
N GLN A 10 -18.26 -24.13 -6.96
CA GLN A 10 -17.94 -24.83 -8.22
C GLN A 10 -16.65 -24.33 -8.87
N VAL A 11 -16.36 -23.04 -8.78
CA VAL A 11 -15.13 -22.45 -9.33
C VAL A 11 -13.92 -22.86 -8.50
N VAL A 12 -14.01 -22.85 -7.16
CA VAL A 12 -12.94 -23.34 -6.27
C VAL A 12 -12.64 -24.80 -6.57
N ARG A 13 -13.68 -25.65 -6.67
CA ARG A 13 -13.51 -27.07 -7.01
C ARG A 13 -12.79 -27.29 -8.34
N ARG A 14 -13.12 -26.51 -9.36
CA ARG A 14 -12.46 -26.61 -10.67
C ARG A 14 -11.03 -26.12 -10.63
N LEU A 15 -10.76 -25.05 -9.89
CA LEU A 15 -9.41 -24.54 -9.70
C LEU A 15 -8.54 -25.53 -8.92
N PHE A 16 -9.09 -26.11 -7.85
CA PHE A 16 -8.43 -27.13 -7.02
C PHE A 16 -8.01 -28.33 -7.87
N ARG A 17 -8.94 -28.89 -8.66
CA ARG A 17 -8.65 -29.99 -9.60
C ARG A 17 -7.65 -29.65 -10.69
N ALA A 18 -7.57 -28.38 -11.10
CA ALA A 18 -6.60 -27.95 -12.09
C ALA A 18 -5.18 -27.87 -11.48
N TRP A 19 -5.06 -27.63 -10.17
CA TRP A 19 -3.77 -27.48 -9.50
C TRP A 19 -3.28 -28.77 -8.85
N ASP A 20 -4.19 -29.68 -8.51
CA ASP A 20 -3.92 -31.03 -8.01
C ASP A 20 -3.45 -31.93 -9.17
N LEU A 21 -2.14 -32.07 -9.32
CA LEU A 21 -1.52 -32.74 -10.46
C LEU A 21 -1.36 -34.25 -10.23
N ASP A 22 -1.20 -34.67 -8.99
CA ASP A 22 -1.09 -36.07 -8.62
C ASP A 22 -2.46 -36.71 -8.28
N GLY A 23 -3.51 -35.91 -8.13
CA GLY A 23 -4.89 -36.34 -7.92
C GLY A 23 -5.12 -36.89 -6.53
N ASN A 24 -4.29 -36.52 -5.55
CA ASN A 24 -4.35 -37.05 -4.20
C ASN A 24 -5.42 -36.36 -3.34
N GLY A 25 -6.04 -35.28 -3.83
CA GLY A 25 -7.07 -34.53 -3.10
C GLY A 25 -6.56 -33.45 -2.16
N SER A 26 -5.27 -33.10 -2.22
CA SER A 26 -4.57 -32.11 -1.41
C SER A 26 -3.52 -31.38 -2.25
N LEU A 27 -3.38 -30.06 -2.09
CA LEU A 27 -2.40 -29.28 -2.85
C LEU A 27 -1.09 -29.13 -2.08
N SER A 28 -0.03 -29.77 -2.58
CA SER A 28 1.31 -29.59 -2.00
C SER A 28 1.92 -28.24 -2.35
N HIS A 29 2.84 -27.76 -1.50
CA HIS A 29 3.62 -26.54 -1.77
C HIS A 29 4.30 -26.54 -3.15
N THR A 30 4.72 -27.70 -3.65
CA THR A 30 5.31 -27.86 -4.98
C THR A 30 4.31 -27.72 -6.11
N GLU A 31 3.08 -28.20 -5.94
CA GLU A 31 2.03 -28.16 -6.96
C GLU A 31 1.48 -26.76 -7.13
N VAL A 32 1.19 -26.07 -6.01
CA VAL A 32 0.71 -24.69 -6.09
C VAL A 32 1.78 -23.78 -6.69
N LYS A 33 3.05 -23.96 -6.31
CA LYS A 33 4.17 -23.23 -6.90
C LYS A 33 4.33 -23.51 -8.40
N ARG A 34 4.07 -24.74 -8.84
CA ARG A 34 4.11 -25.13 -10.26
C ARG A 34 2.94 -24.53 -11.03
N ALA A 35 1.72 -24.59 -10.49
CA ALA A 35 0.53 -23.99 -11.08
C ALA A 35 0.69 -22.49 -11.30
N ILE A 36 1.24 -21.78 -10.32
CA ILE A 36 1.49 -20.34 -10.44
C ILE A 36 2.60 -20.05 -11.45
N ARG A 37 3.66 -20.86 -11.50
CA ARG A 37 4.72 -20.70 -12.51
C ARG A 37 4.24 -20.98 -13.93
N ALA A 38 3.32 -21.92 -14.11
CA ALA A 38 2.75 -22.29 -15.40
C ALA A 38 1.87 -21.18 -15.99
N HIS A 39 1.36 -20.27 -15.16
CA HIS A 39 0.42 -19.21 -15.55
C HIS A 39 1.01 -17.82 -15.32
N PRO A 40 1.65 -17.19 -16.32
CA PRO A 40 2.29 -15.88 -16.18
C PRO A 40 1.33 -14.76 -15.76
N ALA A 41 0.06 -14.82 -16.18
CA ALA A 41 -0.97 -13.87 -15.80
C ALA A 41 -1.31 -14.00 -14.31
N LEU A 42 -1.54 -15.23 -13.84
CA LEU A 42 -1.76 -15.55 -12.43
C LEU A 42 -0.55 -15.19 -11.58
N ARG A 43 0.67 -15.51 -12.04
CA ARG A 43 1.92 -15.11 -11.36
C ARG A 43 2.06 -13.60 -11.28
N LYS A 44 1.82 -12.86 -12.36
CA LYS A 44 1.87 -11.39 -12.34
C LYS A 44 0.83 -10.83 -11.39
N HIS A 45 -0.38 -11.41 -11.35
CA HIS A 45 -1.41 -11.02 -10.39
C HIS A 45 -0.95 -11.31 -8.96
N ILE A 46 -0.61 -12.55 -8.63
CA ILE A 46 -0.15 -12.94 -7.29
C ILE A 46 1.13 -12.19 -6.86
N THR A 47 2.07 -11.92 -7.76
CA THR A 47 3.31 -11.19 -7.43
C THR A 47 3.07 -9.68 -7.28
N LYS A 48 2.10 -9.12 -8.01
CA LYS A 48 1.68 -7.70 -7.89
C LYS A 48 0.81 -7.48 -6.66
N GLU A 49 -0.04 -8.44 -6.33
CA GLU A 49 -0.96 -8.43 -5.20
C GLU A 49 -0.21 -8.79 -3.90
N VAL A 50 0.48 -9.93 -3.83
CA VAL A 50 1.01 -10.50 -2.56
C VAL A 50 2.53 -10.28 -2.37
N GLY A 51 3.22 -9.75 -3.37
CA GLY A 51 4.66 -9.51 -3.32
C GLY A 51 5.51 -10.79 -3.43
N PRO A 52 6.83 -10.73 -3.17
CA PRO A 52 7.74 -11.87 -3.36
C PRO A 52 7.66 -12.94 -2.26
N HIS A 53 6.86 -12.75 -1.21
CA HIS A 53 6.81 -13.61 -0.02
C HIS A 53 5.79 -14.75 -0.16
N TRP A 54 6.03 -15.63 -1.14
CA TRP A 54 5.23 -16.82 -1.42
C TRP A 54 4.99 -17.74 -0.21
N GLN A 55 5.96 -17.81 0.71
CA GLN A 55 5.85 -18.63 1.92
C GLN A 55 4.71 -18.17 2.84
N GLN A 56 4.51 -16.86 2.97
CA GLN A 56 3.46 -16.31 3.85
C GLN A 56 2.05 -16.52 3.29
N LEU A 57 1.89 -16.48 1.95
CA LEU A 57 0.62 -16.83 1.31
C LEU A 57 0.29 -18.31 1.55
N PHE A 58 1.30 -19.17 1.47
CA PHE A 58 1.11 -20.59 1.72
C PHE A 58 0.71 -20.83 3.19
N ASP A 59 1.39 -20.18 4.14
CA ASP A 59 1.08 -20.26 5.57
C ASP A 59 -0.33 -19.72 5.90
N ASP A 60 -0.84 -18.75 5.13
CA ASP A 60 -2.21 -18.21 5.28
C ASP A 60 -3.29 -19.09 4.64
N LEU A 61 -2.93 -19.92 3.64
CA LEU A 61 -3.80 -20.90 3.00
C LEU A 61 -3.86 -22.21 3.80
N ASP A 62 -2.73 -22.64 4.33
CA ASP A 62 -2.51 -23.82 5.17
C ASP A 62 -2.82 -23.47 6.64
N THR A 63 -4.12 -23.42 6.97
CA THR A 63 -4.60 -22.97 8.29
C THR A 63 -4.29 -23.98 9.39
N ASN A 64 -4.25 -25.27 9.04
CA ASN A 64 -3.91 -26.34 9.97
C ASN A 64 -2.39 -26.58 10.10
N HIS A 65 -1.57 -25.93 9.26
CA HIS A 65 -0.11 -26.02 9.20
C HIS A 65 0.40 -27.44 8.97
N ASP A 66 -0.34 -28.25 8.21
CA ASP A 66 0.04 -29.63 7.88
C ASP A 66 0.93 -29.73 6.63
N GLY A 67 1.19 -28.60 5.95
CA GLY A 67 2.01 -28.48 4.75
C GLY A 67 1.27 -28.80 3.46
N MET A 68 -0.03 -29.05 3.53
CA MET A 68 -0.94 -29.33 2.42
C MET A 68 -2.13 -28.38 2.47
N ILE A 69 -2.69 -28.03 1.32
CA ILE A 69 -3.91 -27.20 1.28
C ILE A 69 -5.07 -28.08 0.83
N GLU A 70 -6.05 -28.28 1.71
CA GLU A 70 -7.26 -29.03 1.38
C GLU A 70 -8.30 -28.17 0.61
N GLU A 71 -9.23 -28.82 -0.09
CA GLU A 71 -10.30 -28.13 -0.85
C GLU A 71 -11.11 -27.20 0.06
N GLN A 72 -11.34 -27.61 1.31
CA GLN A 72 -12.08 -26.85 2.30
C GLN A 72 -11.31 -25.63 2.81
N GLU A 73 -10.00 -25.76 3.03
CA GLU A 73 -9.16 -24.63 3.42
C GLU A 73 -9.06 -23.60 2.30
N LEU A 74 -8.94 -24.06 1.05
CA LEU A 74 -8.97 -23.19 -0.11
C LEU A 74 -10.34 -22.50 -0.25
N ALA A 75 -11.44 -23.21 -0.06
CA ALA A 75 -12.80 -22.65 -0.11
C ALA A 75 -13.07 -21.66 1.03
N ASP A 76 -12.62 -21.96 2.25
CA ASP A 76 -12.75 -21.08 3.41
C ASP A 76 -11.86 -19.85 3.28
N PHE A 77 -10.67 -19.99 2.68
CA PHE A 77 -9.82 -18.86 2.32
C PHE A 77 -10.55 -17.92 1.35
N PHE A 78 -11.17 -18.47 0.28
CA PHE A 78 -11.94 -17.68 -0.68
C PHE A 78 -13.25 -17.12 -0.10
N ARG A 79 -13.90 -17.81 0.86
CA ARG A 79 -15.10 -17.33 1.54
C ARG A 79 -14.78 -16.20 2.52
N LYS A 80 -13.65 -16.31 3.24
CA LYS A 80 -13.21 -15.33 4.25
C LYS A 80 -12.62 -14.07 3.62
N HIS A 81 -11.90 -14.21 2.50
CA HIS A 81 -11.23 -13.08 1.86
C HIS A 81 -11.98 -12.55 0.64
N GLY A 82 -12.92 -13.30 0.04
CA GLY A 82 -13.56 -12.99 -1.24
C GLY A 82 -12.83 -13.63 -2.42
N PHE A 83 -13.49 -13.75 -3.59
CA PHE A 83 -12.90 -14.31 -4.81
C PHE A 83 -12.00 -13.27 -5.51
N SER A 84 -10.67 -13.37 -5.31
CA SER A 84 -9.65 -12.32 -5.65
C SER A 84 -9.10 -12.39 -7.04
N ILE A 85 -9.57 -13.37 -7.79
CA ILE A 85 -9.12 -13.62 -9.12
C ILE A 85 -10.34 -13.37 -10.00
N PRO A 86 -10.25 -12.45 -10.99
CA PRO A 86 -11.33 -12.25 -11.94
C PRO A 86 -11.75 -13.62 -12.49
N LEU A 87 -13.05 -13.93 -12.45
CA LEU A 87 -13.57 -15.23 -12.90
C LEU A 87 -13.08 -15.58 -14.30
N THR A 88 -12.90 -14.57 -15.16
CA THR A 88 -12.32 -14.70 -16.49
C THR A 88 -10.89 -15.26 -16.48
N LEU A 89 -10.04 -14.80 -15.55
CA LEU A 89 -8.67 -15.30 -15.40
C LEU A 89 -8.66 -16.73 -14.87
N VAL A 90 -9.59 -17.06 -13.95
CA VAL A 90 -9.75 -18.42 -13.44
C VAL A 90 -10.21 -19.36 -14.56
N GLU A 91 -11.18 -18.94 -15.37
CA GLU A 91 -11.64 -19.69 -16.53
C GLU A 91 -10.54 -19.89 -17.57
N ASP A 92 -9.69 -18.89 -17.81
CA ASP A 92 -8.56 -19.00 -18.74
C ASP A 92 -7.49 -19.95 -18.20
N VAL A 93 -7.23 -19.93 -16.89
CA VAL A 93 -6.33 -20.88 -16.21
C VAL A 93 -6.89 -22.31 -16.29
N ILE A 94 -8.20 -22.50 -16.08
CA ILE A 94 -8.85 -23.80 -16.18
C ILE A 94 -8.76 -24.32 -17.62
N LYS A 95 -9.14 -23.52 -18.61
CA LYS A 95 -9.11 -23.91 -20.03
C LYS A 95 -7.70 -24.25 -20.51
N SER A 96 -6.71 -23.46 -20.12
CA SER A 96 -5.30 -23.71 -20.51
C SER A 96 -4.72 -24.95 -19.83
N THR A 97 -5.13 -25.24 -18.59
CA THR A 97 -4.70 -26.45 -17.87
C THR A 97 -5.38 -27.71 -18.43
N GLU A 98 -6.68 -27.65 -18.72
CA GLU A 98 -7.42 -28.74 -19.36
C GLU A 98 -6.85 -29.07 -20.76
N GLN A 99 -6.48 -28.04 -21.54
CA GLN A 99 -5.82 -28.22 -22.84
C GLN A 99 -4.43 -28.87 -22.72
N GLN A 100 -3.64 -28.51 -21.70
CA GLN A 100 -2.34 -29.14 -21.45
C GLN A 100 -2.49 -30.61 -21.04
N GLN A 101 -3.48 -30.94 -20.21
CA GLN A 101 -3.78 -32.33 -19.83
C GLN A 101 -4.25 -33.16 -21.03
N GLN A 102 -5.10 -32.61 -21.90
CA GLN A 102 -5.52 -33.28 -23.13
C GLN A 102 -4.35 -33.52 -24.09
N GLN A 103 -3.43 -32.57 -24.22
CA GLN A 103 -2.22 -32.75 -25.04
C GLN A 103 -1.29 -33.81 -24.46
N GLN A 104 -1.09 -33.86 -23.14
CA GLN A 104 -0.30 -34.92 -22.50
C GLN A 104 -0.94 -36.30 -22.67
N GLN A 105 -2.27 -36.42 -22.53
CA GLN A 105 -2.96 -37.69 -22.77
C GLN A 105 -2.84 -38.14 -24.23
N GLN A 106 -2.94 -37.23 -25.19
CA GLN A 106 -2.73 -37.56 -26.61
C GLN A 106 -1.28 -37.98 -26.91
N GLN A 107 -0.28 -37.36 -26.27
CA GLN A 107 1.12 -37.77 -26.40
C GLN A 107 1.39 -39.14 -25.78
N GLN A 108 0.79 -39.43 -24.62
CA GLN A 108 0.89 -40.75 -23.99
C GLN A 108 0.17 -41.85 -24.79
N GLN A 109 -0.97 -41.54 -25.42
CA GLN A 109 -1.65 -42.48 -26.33
C GLN A 109 -0.86 -42.74 -27.62
N GLN A 110 -0.09 -41.76 -28.11
CA GLN A 110 0.80 -41.94 -29.27
C GLN A 110 2.08 -42.72 -28.90
N GLN A 111 2.62 -42.53 -27.70
CA GLN A 111 3.77 -43.29 -27.21
C GLN A 111 3.41 -44.71 -26.79
N GLY A 112 2.20 -44.95 -26.27
CA GLY A 112 1.69 -46.28 -25.94
C GLY A 112 1.37 -47.18 -27.14
N GLN A 113 1.35 -46.61 -28.37
CA GLN A 113 1.26 -47.40 -29.62
C GLN A 113 2.65 -47.73 -30.22
N GLN A 114 3.73 -47.25 -29.61
CA GLN A 114 5.10 -47.52 -30.02
C GLN A 114 5.88 -48.21 -28.89
N GLU A 115 5.37 -49.33 -28.38
CA GLU A 115 6.23 -50.36 -27.79
C GLU A 115 6.29 -51.60 -28.70
N PRO A 116 7.45 -52.25 -28.80
CA PRO A 116 7.80 -53.05 -29.96
C PRO A 116 7.33 -54.49 -29.80
N ARG A 117 6.53 -54.98 -30.75
CA ARG A 117 6.52 -56.43 -31.03
C ARG A 117 7.82 -56.78 -31.72
N GLU A 118 8.62 -57.60 -31.07
CA GLU A 118 9.85 -58.17 -31.60
C GLU A 118 9.65 -58.89 -32.96
N SER A 119 10.70 -58.77 -33.77
CA SER A 119 11.19 -59.73 -34.78
C SER A 119 10.89 -59.47 -36.26
N ALA A 120 12.01 -59.49 -37.01
CA ALA A 120 12.20 -59.74 -38.44
C ALA A 120 12.30 -58.56 -39.43
N ALA A 121 13.57 -58.25 -39.74
CA ALA A 121 14.15 -58.05 -41.09
C ALA A 121 13.98 -56.72 -41.87
N THR A 122 15.16 -56.23 -42.30
CA THR A 122 15.53 -55.39 -43.47
C THR A 122 15.38 -53.86 -43.37
N PRO A 123 16.38 -53.06 -43.86
CA PRO A 123 16.31 -51.61 -43.88
C PRO A 123 15.80 -51.11 -45.24
N ALA A 124 14.67 -50.41 -45.27
CA ALA A 124 14.23 -49.65 -46.44
C ALA A 124 13.48 -48.38 -46.02
N ALA A 125 14.05 -47.24 -46.45
CA ALA A 125 13.50 -45.88 -46.52
C ALA A 125 12.08 -45.67 -45.94
N ALA A 126 12.00 -45.14 -44.72
CA ALA A 126 10.76 -44.65 -44.14
C ALA A 126 10.30 -43.36 -44.84
N THR A 127 9.43 -43.54 -45.82
CA THR A 127 8.60 -42.47 -46.37
C THR A 127 7.61 -42.05 -45.30
N MET A 128 7.65 -40.78 -44.86
CA MET A 128 6.63 -40.24 -43.94
C MET A 128 5.25 -40.41 -44.59
N SER A 129 4.35 -41.13 -43.92
CA SER A 129 3.00 -41.39 -44.41
C SER A 129 2.22 -40.08 -44.54
N ALA A 130 1.57 -39.87 -45.69
CA ALA A 130 0.75 -38.70 -46.00
C ALA A 130 -0.18 -38.17 -44.87
N PRO A 131 -0.84 -39.02 -44.05
CA PRO A 131 -1.67 -38.51 -42.94
C PRO A 131 -0.86 -37.81 -41.83
N GLN A 132 0.40 -38.18 -41.60
CA GLN A 132 1.25 -37.59 -40.57
C GLN A 132 1.73 -36.17 -40.96
N GLN A 133 2.02 -35.95 -42.26
CA GLN A 133 2.34 -34.62 -42.78
C GLN A 133 1.13 -33.69 -42.73
N GLN A 134 -0.07 -34.21 -43.01
CA GLN A 134 -1.30 -33.42 -43.02
C GLN A 134 -1.68 -32.95 -41.61
N GLN A 135 -1.44 -33.78 -40.59
CA GLN A 135 -1.68 -33.45 -39.19
C GLN A 135 -0.68 -32.39 -38.68
N GLN A 136 0.57 -32.46 -39.12
CA GLN A 136 1.61 -31.49 -38.75
C GLN A 136 1.36 -30.10 -39.39
N GLN A 137 0.84 -30.06 -40.62
CA GLN A 137 0.44 -28.82 -41.28
C GLN A 137 -0.77 -28.14 -40.61
N GLN A 138 -1.77 -28.91 -40.16
CA GLN A 138 -2.91 -28.36 -39.43
C GLN A 138 -2.51 -27.74 -38.09
N GLN A 139 -1.56 -28.35 -37.36
CA GLN A 139 -1.07 -27.79 -36.10
C GLN A 139 -0.31 -26.46 -36.30
N GLN A 140 0.48 -26.33 -37.37
CA GLN A 140 1.17 -25.07 -37.66
C GLN A 140 0.19 -23.93 -38.02
N GLN A 141 -0.90 -24.23 -38.74
CA GLN A 141 -1.91 -23.22 -39.05
C GLN A 141 -2.67 -22.73 -37.81
N GLN A 142 -2.98 -23.63 -36.85
CA GLN A 142 -3.64 -23.23 -35.60
C GLN A 142 -2.75 -22.36 -34.71
N GLN A 143 -1.44 -22.64 -34.65
CA GLN A 143 -0.50 -21.79 -33.89
C GLN A 143 -0.35 -20.39 -34.49
N GLN A 144 -0.38 -20.26 -35.82
CA GLN A 144 -0.32 -18.94 -36.46
C GLN A 144 -1.59 -18.11 -36.23
N GLN A 145 -2.77 -18.74 -36.17
CA GLN A 145 -4.02 -18.03 -35.88
C GLN A 145 -4.11 -17.55 -34.43
N GLN A 146 -3.55 -18.29 -33.46
CA GLN A 146 -3.54 -17.88 -32.05
C GLN A 146 -2.58 -16.71 -31.77
N GLN A 147 -1.48 -16.56 -32.52
CA GLN A 147 -0.57 -15.43 -32.35
C GLN A 147 -1.13 -14.10 -32.88
N GLN A 148 -2.15 -14.12 -33.74
CA GLN A 148 -2.78 -12.90 -34.28
C GLN A 148 -3.91 -12.33 -33.41
N GLN A 149 -4.28 -13.00 -32.31
CA GLN A 149 -5.33 -12.56 -31.39
C GLN A 149 -4.77 -12.12 -30.03
N GLN A 150 -3.81 -11.19 -30.02
CA GLN A 150 -3.53 -10.39 -28.82
C GLN A 150 -4.42 -9.14 -28.82
N PRO A 151 -5.07 -8.77 -27.69
CA PRO A 151 -5.96 -7.62 -27.66
C PRO A 151 -5.16 -6.32 -27.76
N GLN A 152 -5.48 -5.49 -28.76
CA GLN A 152 -4.89 -4.15 -28.98
C GLN A 152 -5.39 -3.08 -27.98
N ASP A 153 -6.16 -3.45 -26.95
CA ASP A 153 -6.84 -2.49 -26.07
C ASP A 153 -5.97 -1.87 -24.97
N GLU A 154 -4.91 -2.54 -24.49
CA GLU A 154 -4.10 -2.01 -23.36
C GLU A 154 -3.27 -0.76 -23.76
N SER A 155 -2.85 -0.65 -25.02
CA SER A 155 -2.10 0.50 -25.53
C SER A 155 -2.93 1.78 -25.54
N THR A 156 -4.21 1.67 -25.90
CA THR A 156 -5.10 2.81 -26.10
C THR A 156 -5.50 3.44 -24.78
N VAL A 157 -5.79 2.62 -23.76
CA VAL A 157 -6.15 3.08 -22.42
C VAL A 157 -4.95 3.75 -21.72
N HIS A 158 -3.75 3.18 -21.86
CA HIS A 158 -2.55 3.77 -21.28
C HIS A 158 -2.19 5.11 -21.95
N GLN A 159 -2.39 5.21 -23.26
CA GLN A 159 -2.15 6.44 -24.02
C GLN A 159 -3.20 7.53 -23.72
N GLN A 160 -4.46 7.15 -23.47
CA GLN A 160 -5.51 8.08 -23.02
C GLN A 160 -5.26 8.59 -21.59
N LEU A 161 -4.85 7.72 -20.66
CA LEU A 161 -4.51 8.14 -19.29
C LEU A 161 -3.31 9.11 -19.24
N LEU A 162 -2.30 8.87 -20.09
CA LEU A 162 -1.16 9.79 -20.24
C LEU A 162 -1.57 11.14 -20.86
N GLN A 163 -2.50 11.13 -21.83
CA GLN A 163 -3.05 12.35 -22.41
C GLN A 163 -3.89 13.14 -21.40
N GLU A 164 -4.74 12.49 -20.61
CA GLU A 164 -5.53 13.13 -19.56
C GLU A 164 -4.65 13.70 -18.45
N ALA A 165 -3.62 12.97 -18.01
CA ALA A 165 -2.64 13.48 -17.05
C ALA A 165 -1.90 14.72 -17.57
N SER A 166 -1.53 14.74 -18.85
CA SER A 166 -0.89 15.90 -19.49
C SER A 166 -1.84 17.11 -19.63
N ALA A 167 -3.13 16.87 -19.87
CA ALA A 167 -4.13 17.91 -19.97
C ALA A 167 -4.43 18.57 -18.61
N ILE A 168 -4.41 17.79 -17.52
CA ILE A 168 -4.54 18.31 -16.14
C ILE A 168 -3.33 19.19 -15.79
N LEU A 169 -2.12 18.80 -16.20
CA LEU A 169 -0.89 19.59 -16.01
C LEU A 169 -0.89 20.92 -16.77
N SER A 170 -1.67 21.04 -17.85
CA SER A 170 -1.73 22.25 -18.69
C SER A 170 -2.78 23.29 -18.26
N ARG A 171 -3.65 22.96 -17.29
CA ARG A 171 -4.73 23.85 -16.81
C ARG A 171 -4.32 24.72 -15.61
N THR A 172 -3.06 24.68 -15.19
CA THR A 172 -2.56 25.56 -14.13
C THR A 172 -2.36 26.98 -14.68
N PRO A 173 -2.84 28.02 -13.98
CA PRO A 173 -2.65 29.40 -14.43
C PRO A 173 -1.15 29.74 -14.43
N ARG A 174 -0.66 30.27 -15.54
CA ARG A 174 0.67 30.89 -15.64
C ARG A 174 0.65 32.24 -14.95
N ASP A 175 0.72 32.25 -13.63
CA ASP A 175 1.16 33.44 -12.89
C ASP A 175 2.37 33.07 -12.05
N GLY A 176 3.38 33.94 -12.04
CA GLY A 176 4.69 33.73 -11.42
C GLY A 176 4.71 33.63 -9.89
N SER A 177 3.56 33.37 -9.27
CA SER A 177 3.49 32.97 -7.86
C SER A 177 3.80 31.47 -7.76
N THR A 178 4.78 31.10 -6.96
CA THR A 178 5.11 29.70 -6.65
C THR A 178 3.90 28.99 -6.04
N GLN A 179 3.03 28.41 -6.86
CA GLN A 179 1.81 27.75 -6.40
C GLN A 179 2.21 26.53 -5.55
N LEU A 180 1.90 26.58 -4.26
CA LEU A 180 2.08 25.48 -3.33
C LEU A 180 0.85 24.60 -3.36
N THR A 181 1.01 23.33 -3.70
CA THR A 181 -0.08 22.34 -3.67
C THR A 181 0.27 21.24 -2.69
N LEU A 182 -0.51 21.12 -1.62
CA LEU A 182 -0.40 20.07 -0.62
C LEU A 182 -1.34 18.93 -0.99
N TYR A 183 -0.78 17.77 -1.28
CA TYR A 183 -1.52 16.52 -1.41
C TYR A 183 -1.51 15.80 -0.07
N GLN A 184 -2.70 15.47 0.44
CA GLN A 184 -2.85 14.88 1.77
C GLN A 184 -4.00 13.87 1.82
N GLN A 185 -4.04 13.10 2.90
CA GLN A 185 -5.19 12.28 3.24
C GLN A 185 -6.45 13.15 3.43
N PRO A 186 -7.64 12.61 3.13
CA PRO A 186 -8.90 13.32 3.32
C PRO A 186 -9.13 13.74 4.78
N PRO A 187 -9.93 14.79 5.02
CA PRO A 187 -10.36 15.19 6.37
C PRO A 187 -11.08 14.04 7.08
N ALA A 188 -10.78 13.85 8.36
CA ALA A 188 -11.36 12.80 9.19
C ALA A 188 -11.62 13.34 10.60
N TRP A 189 -12.63 12.83 11.30
CA TRP A 189 -12.91 13.11 12.72
C TRP A 189 -13.00 14.60 13.12
N GLY A 190 -13.43 15.46 12.20
CA GLY A 190 -13.51 16.91 12.44
C GLY A 190 -12.18 17.65 12.38
N VAL A 191 -11.09 16.98 11.97
CA VAL A 191 -9.78 17.60 11.68
C VAL A 191 -9.50 17.65 10.18
N CYS A 192 -8.58 18.53 9.78
CA CYS A 192 -8.30 18.85 8.38
C CYS A 192 -7.68 17.69 7.55
N SER A 193 -7.15 16.66 8.21
CA SER A 193 -6.65 15.44 7.57
C SER A 193 -6.56 14.30 8.60
N SER A 194 -6.60 13.05 8.13
CA SER A 194 -6.37 11.88 9.00
C SER A 194 -4.92 11.76 9.51
N SER A 195 -3.94 12.36 8.81
CA SER A 195 -2.53 12.27 9.18
C SER A 195 -2.09 13.45 10.07
N PRO A 196 -1.37 13.19 11.17
CA PRO A 196 -0.87 14.26 12.06
C PRO A 196 0.15 15.18 11.36
N VAL A 197 0.89 14.68 10.38
CA VAL A 197 1.87 15.46 9.59
C VAL A 197 1.14 16.49 8.73
N SER A 198 0.04 16.09 8.10
CA SER A 198 -0.78 16.94 7.25
C SER A 198 -1.42 18.07 8.06
N ILE A 199 -1.94 17.75 9.26
CA ILE A 199 -2.47 18.75 10.20
C ILE A 199 -1.38 19.78 10.58
N ALA A 200 -0.16 19.33 10.85
CA ALA A 200 0.96 20.20 11.18
C ALA A 200 1.36 21.12 10.00
N ILE A 201 1.38 20.61 8.77
CA ILE A 201 1.71 21.42 7.59
C ILE A 201 0.64 22.51 7.39
N GLN A 202 -0.65 22.13 7.49
CA GLN A 202 -1.74 23.08 7.31
C GLN A 202 -1.76 24.14 8.40
N SER A 203 -1.56 23.76 9.67
CA SER A 203 -1.53 24.71 10.78
C SER A 203 -0.39 25.71 10.61
N PHE A 204 0.79 25.25 10.18
CA PHE A 204 1.92 26.13 9.87
C PHE A 204 1.64 27.09 8.73
N CYS A 205 1.13 26.59 7.60
CA CYS A 205 0.84 27.45 6.45
C CYS A 205 -0.25 28.48 6.77
N THR A 206 -1.27 28.08 7.51
CA THR A 206 -2.39 28.94 7.92
C THR A 206 -1.89 30.05 8.86
N PHE A 207 -1.09 29.69 9.86
CA PHE A 207 -0.55 30.65 10.83
C PHE A 207 0.34 31.71 10.16
N HIS A 208 1.21 31.28 9.23
CA HIS A 208 2.10 32.17 8.48
C HIS A 208 1.45 32.82 7.26
N GLN A 209 0.12 32.64 7.07
CA GLN A 209 -0.65 33.17 5.93
C GLN A 209 -0.01 32.86 4.56
N ILE A 210 0.65 31.70 4.47
CA ILE A 210 1.28 31.25 3.23
C ILE A 210 0.16 30.72 2.32
N PRO A 211 -0.02 31.24 1.10
CA PRO A 211 -1.06 30.74 0.20
C PRO A 211 -0.71 29.34 -0.31
N PHE A 212 -1.61 28.38 -0.09
CA PHE A 212 -1.46 27.01 -0.57
C PHE A 212 -2.81 26.43 -0.98
N GLN A 213 -2.78 25.45 -1.88
CA GLN A 213 -3.93 24.69 -2.30
C GLN A 213 -3.88 23.28 -1.71
N VAL A 214 -4.99 22.84 -1.12
CA VAL A 214 -5.13 21.48 -0.59
C VAL A 214 -5.80 20.59 -1.62
N VAL A 215 -5.20 19.43 -1.88
CA VAL A 215 -5.75 18.37 -2.71
C VAL A 215 -5.84 17.10 -1.88
N ASN A 216 -7.07 16.71 -1.55
CA ASN A 216 -7.31 15.46 -0.84
C ASN A 216 -7.22 14.30 -1.82
N THR A 217 -6.31 13.37 -1.55
CA THR A 217 -6.09 12.20 -2.37
C THR A 217 -5.80 11.01 -1.48
N THR A 218 -6.37 9.86 -1.83
CA THR A 218 -5.95 8.58 -1.25
C THR A 218 -4.82 7.97 -2.05
N ASN A 219 -4.73 8.27 -3.35
CA ASN A 219 -3.76 7.72 -4.28
C ASN A 219 -2.34 8.22 -3.95
N THR A 220 -1.49 7.29 -3.53
CA THR A 220 -0.09 7.52 -3.17
C THR A 220 0.88 7.41 -4.35
N ALA A 221 0.41 6.98 -5.53
CA ALA A 221 1.24 6.80 -6.74
C ALA A 221 1.84 8.11 -7.30
N MET A 222 1.42 9.26 -6.79
CA MET A 222 2.01 10.57 -7.09
C MET A 222 3.35 10.80 -6.37
N SER A 223 3.65 10.00 -5.34
CA SER A 223 4.90 10.05 -4.58
C SER A 223 5.85 8.94 -5.03
N THR A 224 7.14 9.25 -5.18
CA THR A 224 8.17 8.25 -5.51
C THR A 224 8.36 7.25 -4.37
N ARG A 225 8.10 7.67 -3.13
CA ARG A 225 8.11 6.83 -1.93
C ARG A 225 6.76 6.22 -1.57
N ASP A 226 5.72 6.52 -2.35
CA ASP A 226 4.36 6.04 -2.07
C ASP A 226 3.83 6.48 -0.68
N VAL A 227 4.18 7.70 -0.25
CA VAL A 227 3.84 8.30 1.06
C VAL A 227 3.07 9.60 0.85
N LEU A 228 2.13 9.88 1.75
CA LEU A 228 1.46 11.16 1.92
C LEU A 228 1.66 11.62 3.38
N PRO A 229 1.80 12.92 3.65
CA PRO A 229 1.58 14.07 2.76
C PRO A 229 2.73 14.38 1.79
N LEU A 230 2.40 15.06 0.68
CA LEU A 230 3.31 15.48 -0.38
C LEU A 230 3.12 16.96 -0.68
N LEU A 231 4.18 17.75 -0.64
CA LEU A 231 4.14 19.16 -1.02
C LEU A 231 4.76 19.38 -2.40
N ARG A 232 3.94 19.81 -3.36
CA ARG A 232 4.40 20.23 -4.69
C ARG A 232 4.62 21.74 -4.72
N VAL A 233 5.79 22.13 -5.18
CA VAL A 233 6.24 23.52 -5.29
C VAL A 233 6.43 23.83 -6.78
N GLY A 234 5.45 24.50 -7.37
CA GLY A 234 5.44 24.79 -8.81
C GLY A 234 5.29 23.53 -9.69
N ALA A 235 5.86 23.58 -10.90
CA ALA A 235 5.70 22.50 -11.88
C ALA A 235 6.50 21.23 -11.54
N ASP A 236 7.76 21.37 -11.11
CA ASP A 236 8.71 20.24 -11.13
C ASP A 236 9.19 19.78 -9.74
N ARG A 237 9.05 20.59 -8.69
CA ARG A 237 9.63 20.25 -7.39
C ARG A 237 8.61 19.61 -6.47
N VAL A 238 8.93 18.41 -5.99
CA VAL A 238 8.09 17.61 -5.10
C VAL A 238 8.87 17.32 -3.82
N LEU A 239 8.25 17.57 -2.67
CA LEU A 239 8.82 17.36 -1.34
C LEU A 239 7.98 16.29 -0.62
N GLU A 240 8.64 15.19 -0.26
CA GLU A 240 7.99 13.99 0.30
C GLU A 240 8.27 13.80 1.79
N THR A 241 9.44 14.23 2.28
CA THR A 241 9.77 14.03 3.70
C THR A 241 9.30 15.20 4.54
N PRO A 242 8.80 14.95 5.77
CA PRO A 242 8.42 16.00 6.69
C PRO A 242 9.55 17.04 6.83
N GLU A 243 10.78 16.61 7.06
CA GLU A 243 11.93 17.50 7.25
C GLU A 243 12.21 18.40 6.04
N ALA A 244 12.10 17.87 4.81
CA ALA A 244 12.34 18.66 3.60
C ALA A 244 11.20 19.66 3.35
N ILE A 245 9.96 19.25 3.61
CA ILE A 245 8.80 20.14 3.58
C ILE A 245 9.02 21.28 4.56
N PHE A 246 9.44 20.99 5.78
CA PHE A 246 9.59 21.96 6.85
C PHE A 246 10.73 22.92 6.60
N GLN A 247 11.89 22.41 6.16
CA GLN A 247 13.01 23.26 5.75
C GLN A 247 12.62 24.24 4.63
N HIS A 248 11.74 23.82 3.71
CA HIS A 248 11.26 24.71 2.67
C HIS A 248 10.26 25.74 3.20
N LEU A 249 9.29 25.32 4.01
CA LEU A 249 8.28 26.22 4.57
C LEU A 249 8.90 27.26 5.53
N SER A 250 9.88 26.86 6.34
CA SER A 250 10.61 27.81 7.20
C SER A 250 11.31 28.89 6.38
N LYS A 251 11.97 28.51 5.26
CA LYS A 251 12.61 29.49 4.36
C LYS A 251 11.61 30.46 3.74
N LEU A 252 10.39 30.01 3.44
CA LEU A 252 9.34 30.87 2.91
C LEU A 252 8.77 31.82 3.98
N SER A 253 8.60 31.33 5.20
CA SER A 253 8.19 32.14 6.36
C SER A 253 9.23 33.24 6.63
N ASP A 254 10.51 32.88 6.73
CA ASP A 254 11.60 33.84 6.95
C ASP A 254 11.71 34.88 5.80
N ALA A 255 11.36 34.49 4.56
CA ALA A 255 11.34 35.40 3.42
C ALA A 255 10.20 36.43 3.50
N ASN A 256 9.01 36.03 3.97
CA ASN A 256 7.89 36.94 4.19
C ASN A 256 8.17 37.95 5.32
N ASP A 257 8.98 37.56 6.30
CA ASP A 257 9.32 38.36 7.49
C ASP A 257 10.45 39.39 7.25
N THR A 258 11.02 39.46 6.04
CA THR A 258 12.21 40.28 5.70
C THR A 258 12.10 41.81 5.87
N ASN A 259 11.00 42.32 6.41
CA ASN A 259 10.88 43.70 6.87
C ASN A 259 11.30 43.93 8.34
N GLY A 260 11.78 42.91 9.07
CA GLY A 260 12.18 43.06 10.46
C GLY A 260 13.28 42.13 10.94
N SER A 261 14.48 42.70 11.06
CA SER A 261 15.55 42.27 11.98
C SER A 261 16.13 40.86 11.79
N SER A 262 17.34 40.83 11.24
CA SER A 262 18.29 39.72 11.35
C SER A 262 18.57 39.39 12.82
N GLY A 263 17.89 38.38 13.35
CA GLY A 263 18.21 37.72 14.62
C GLY A 263 17.49 36.36 14.64
N GLY A 264 18.14 35.23 14.87
CA GLY A 264 19.54 34.92 15.09
C GLY A 264 19.71 33.41 15.05
N ASP A 265 20.86 32.95 14.57
CA ASP A 265 21.17 31.54 14.31
C ASP A 265 20.99 30.62 15.53
N GLU A 266 21.02 31.17 16.76
CA GLU A 266 20.75 30.43 18.02
C GLU A 266 19.34 29.82 18.06
N THR A 267 18.32 30.54 17.59
CA THR A 267 16.93 30.03 17.59
C THR A 267 16.74 28.88 16.60
N SER A 268 17.57 28.80 15.54
CA SER A 268 17.51 27.72 14.56
C SER A 268 18.06 26.39 15.13
N ALA A 269 19.06 26.45 16.02
CA ALA A 269 19.62 25.26 16.65
C ALA A 269 18.63 24.63 17.64
N ASP A 270 18.01 25.45 18.48
CA ASP A 270 16.98 25.01 19.43
C ASP A 270 15.75 24.45 18.68
N VAL A 271 15.28 25.14 17.64
CA VAL A 271 14.16 24.64 16.80
C VAL A 271 14.52 23.30 16.19
N SER A 272 15.74 23.13 15.69
CA SER A 272 16.19 21.86 15.09
C SER A 272 16.28 20.73 16.12
N ALA A 273 16.75 21.03 17.34
CA ALA A 273 16.85 20.06 18.42
C ALA A 273 15.46 19.59 18.89
N TYR A 274 14.54 20.52 19.13
CA TYR A 274 13.16 20.17 19.50
C TYR A 274 12.41 19.50 18.35
N LEU A 275 12.66 19.88 17.10
CA LEU A 275 12.07 19.19 15.96
C LEU A 275 12.53 17.73 15.90
N ALA A 276 13.83 17.47 16.07
CA ALA A 276 14.36 16.10 16.14
C ALA A 276 13.77 15.28 17.30
N LEU A 277 13.41 15.95 18.41
CA LEU A 277 12.74 15.32 19.55
C LEU A 277 11.27 14.96 19.26
N VAL A 278 10.53 15.82 18.55
CA VAL A 278 9.08 15.68 18.39
C VAL A 278 8.71 14.90 17.10
N LEU A 279 9.49 14.98 16.02
CA LEU A 279 9.22 14.23 14.78
C LEU A 279 9.02 12.71 14.96
N PRO A 280 9.75 12.01 15.85
CA PRO A 280 9.49 10.61 16.16
C PRO A 280 8.04 10.32 16.57
N LEU A 281 7.32 11.29 17.16
CA LEU A 281 5.91 11.12 17.54
C LEU A 281 5.02 10.79 16.34
N PHE A 282 5.32 11.29 15.14
CA PHE A 282 4.57 10.92 13.93
C PHE A 282 4.72 9.43 13.61
N ASN A 283 5.96 8.93 13.69
CA ASN A 283 6.25 7.52 13.45
C ASN A 283 5.66 6.62 14.54
N ILE A 284 5.57 7.10 15.79
CA ILE A 284 4.88 6.40 16.88
C ILE A 284 3.37 6.36 16.63
N ALA A 285 2.76 7.47 16.21
CA ALA A 285 1.34 7.54 15.88
C ALA A 285 0.98 6.55 14.76
N GLU A 286 1.79 6.49 13.70
CA GLU A 286 1.59 5.50 12.63
C GLU A 286 1.73 4.06 13.14
N THR A 287 2.77 3.76 13.93
CA THR A 287 2.94 2.42 14.52
C THR A 287 1.73 2.01 15.35
N LEU A 288 1.20 2.92 16.18
CA LEU A 288 0.04 2.68 17.04
C LEU A 288 -1.23 2.32 16.26
N VAL A 289 -1.46 2.97 15.11
CA VAL A 289 -2.62 2.69 14.25
C VAL A 289 -2.54 1.29 13.67
N TRP A 290 -1.36 0.87 13.21
CA TRP A 290 -1.20 -0.38 12.45
C TRP A 290 -0.87 -1.61 13.31
N GLU A 291 -0.31 -1.43 14.50
CA GLU A 291 0.06 -2.54 15.39
C GLU A 291 -1.13 -3.07 16.20
N GLU A 292 -1.96 -2.18 16.73
CA GLU A 292 -3.10 -2.55 17.59
C GLU A 292 -4.34 -2.92 16.77
N ALA A 293 -5.00 -4.03 17.13
CA ALA A 293 -6.13 -4.53 16.34
C ALA A 293 -7.35 -3.62 16.39
N GLY A 294 -7.66 -3.07 17.56
CA GLY A 294 -8.76 -2.13 17.73
C GLY A 294 -8.56 -0.84 16.93
N ASN A 295 -7.34 -0.28 16.95
CA ASN A 295 -7.01 0.95 16.24
C ASN A 295 -7.02 0.77 14.72
N ARG A 296 -6.54 -0.38 14.24
CA ARG A 296 -6.58 -0.71 12.81
C ARG A 296 -7.99 -0.69 12.24
N VAL A 297 -8.94 -1.30 12.94
CA VAL A 297 -10.33 -1.37 12.46
C VAL A 297 -10.99 0.00 12.53
N ALA A 298 -10.75 0.76 13.60
CA ALA A 298 -11.38 2.06 13.79
C ALA A 298 -10.84 3.16 12.88
N VAL A 299 -9.53 3.17 12.59
CA VAL A 299 -8.85 4.25 11.86
C VAL A 299 -8.24 3.76 10.55
N GLY A 300 -7.45 2.68 10.60
CA GLY A 300 -6.69 2.20 9.43
C GLY A 300 -7.57 1.67 8.29
N GLN A 301 -8.70 1.02 8.60
CA GLN A 301 -9.62 0.51 7.58
C GLN A 301 -10.41 1.62 6.89
N ASP A 302 -10.76 2.68 7.60
CA ASP A 302 -11.45 3.84 7.03
C ASP A 302 -10.57 4.56 6.00
N GLU A 303 -9.27 4.71 6.29
CA GLU A 303 -8.31 5.26 5.32
C GLU A 303 -8.19 4.42 4.03
N LEU A 304 -8.32 3.10 4.17
CA LEU A 304 -8.14 2.17 3.07
C LEU A 304 -9.44 1.86 2.32
N CYS A 305 -10.60 2.23 2.83
CA CYS A 305 -11.89 1.90 2.22
C CYS A 305 -12.07 2.45 0.80
N THR A 306 -11.29 3.48 0.43
CA THR A 306 -11.29 4.08 -0.91
C THR A 306 -10.68 3.17 -1.98
N TYR A 307 -9.80 2.24 -1.58
CA TYR A 307 -9.18 1.31 -2.51
C TYR A 307 -10.13 0.14 -2.81
N PRO A 308 -10.18 -0.40 -4.03
CA PRO A 308 -10.92 -1.62 -4.28
C PRO A 308 -10.22 -2.79 -3.57
N TRP A 309 -11.00 -3.78 -3.20
CA TRP A 309 -10.43 -5.06 -2.81
C TRP A 309 -9.77 -5.73 -4.03
N PRO A 310 -8.62 -6.43 -3.90
CA PRO A 310 -7.90 -6.80 -2.67
C PRO A 310 -6.85 -5.78 -2.16
N LEU A 311 -6.65 -4.66 -2.86
CA LEU A 311 -5.61 -3.68 -2.52
C LEU A 311 -5.74 -3.16 -1.09
N GLN A 312 -6.95 -3.06 -0.54
CA GLN A 312 -7.16 -2.70 0.87
C GLN A 312 -6.40 -3.61 1.83
N VAL A 313 -6.49 -4.93 1.64
CA VAL A 313 -5.87 -5.92 2.53
C VAL A 313 -4.36 -5.85 2.41
N LEU A 314 -3.86 -5.71 1.19
CA LEU A 314 -2.44 -5.69 0.89
C LEU A 314 -1.76 -4.41 1.36
N LEU A 315 -2.41 -3.26 1.17
CA LEU A 315 -1.94 -1.98 1.68
C LEU A 315 -1.96 -1.97 3.22
N ALA A 316 -3.00 -2.54 3.84
CA ALA A 316 -3.06 -2.70 5.30
C ALA A 316 -1.90 -3.58 5.82
N TRP A 317 -1.64 -4.72 5.16
CA TRP A 317 -0.53 -5.60 5.49
C TRP A 317 0.81 -4.90 5.32
N ARG A 318 1.03 -4.22 4.18
CA ARG A 318 2.27 -3.49 3.90
C ARG A 318 2.54 -2.40 4.93
N ARG A 319 1.52 -1.60 5.28
CA ARG A 319 1.63 -0.56 6.32
C ARG A 319 1.94 -1.17 7.68
N ARG A 320 1.36 -2.32 8.02
CA ARG A 320 1.67 -3.06 9.25
C ARG A 320 3.11 -3.56 9.29
N VAL A 321 3.60 -4.14 8.20
CA VAL A 321 5.00 -4.59 8.10
C VAL A 321 5.94 -3.40 8.26
N ALA A 322 5.69 -2.29 7.57
CA ALA A 322 6.48 -1.06 7.69
C ALA A 322 6.48 -0.51 9.13
N ALA A 323 5.32 -0.42 9.77
CA ALA A 323 5.18 0.00 11.16
C ALA A 323 5.98 -0.88 12.13
N ARG A 324 5.93 -2.21 11.97
CA ARG A 324 6.70 -3.17 12.77
C ARG A 324 8.20 -3.01 12.54
N THR A 325 8.65 -2.92 11.30
CA THR A 325 10.07 -2.72 10.98
C THR A 325 10.59 -1.41 11.57
N ALA A 326 9.78 -0.35 11.53
CA ALA A 326 10.13 0.94 12.14
C ALA A 326 10.22 0.86 13.67
N ALA A 327 9.30 0.14 14.33
CA ALA A 327 9.34 -0.10 15.77
C ALA A 327 10.60 -0.90 16.19
N HIS A 328 10.94 -1.95 15.45
CA HIS A 328 12.15 -2.75 15.69
C HIS A 328 13.42 -1.91 15.55
N THR A 329 13.47 -1.02 14.55
CA THR A 329 14.60 -0.10 14.33
C THR A 329 14.79 0.86 15.51
N ARG A 330 13.68 1.31 16.11
CA ARG A 330 13.64 2.17 17.30
C ARG A 330 13.85 1.43 18.62
N ARG A 331 14.05 0.11 18.59
CA ARG A 331 14.17 -0.76 19.79
C ARG A 331 12.92 -0.72 20.70
N GLN A 332 11.77 -0.39 20.12
CA GLN A 332 10.48 -0.42 20.80
C GLN A 332 9.94 -1.85 20.73
N PHE A 333 10.32 -2.68 21.72
CA PHE A 333 9.92 -4.09 21.75
C PHE A 333 8.67 -4.30 22.59
N GLN A 334 8.43 -3.44 23.57
CA GLN A 334 7.27 -3.50 24.45
C GLN A 334 6.41 -2.25 24.32
N PRO A 335 5.09 -2.36 24.53
CA PRO A 335 4.20 -1.19 24.52
C PRO A 335 4.61 -0.16 25.58
N ALA A 336 5.17 -0.61 26.71
CA ALA A 336 5.68 0.25 27.78
C ALA A 336 6.82 1.17 27.34
N ASP A 337 7.67 0.73 26.40
CA ASP A 337 8.80 1.52 25.90
C ASP A 337 8.29 2.71 25.06
N VAL A 338 7.34 2.45 24.16
CA VAL A 338 6.67 3.47 23.33
C VAL A 338 5.98 4.50 24.22
N GLU A 339 5.31 3.98 25.24
CA GLU A 339 4.66 4.75 26.26
C GLU A 339 5.66 5.66 26.97
N GLN A 340 6.74 5.14 27.54
CA GLN A 340 7.75 5.96 28.22
C GLN A 340 8.32 7.06 27.31
N GLU A 341 8.59 6.77 26.04
CA GLU A 341 9.07 7.76 25.07
C GLU A 341 8.08 8.91 24.87
N ILE A 342 6.77 8.63 24.82
CA ILE A 342 5.74 9.68 24.77
C ILE A 342 5.77 10.55 26.02
N ASP A 343 5.91 9.96 27.22
CA ASP A 343 6.01 10.73 28.48
C ASP A 343 7.25 11.61 28.51
N ASP A 344 8.39 11.10 28.08
CA ASP A 344 9.65 11.84 28.07
C ASP A 344 9.56 13.06 27.14
N ILE A 345 9.01 12.87 25.94
CA ILE A 345 8.79 13.96 24.97
C ILE A 345 7.77 14.97 25.51
N PHE A 346 6.63 14.51 26.05
CA PHE A 346 5.60 15.40 26.60
C PHE A 346 6.10 16.18 27.82
N CYS A 347 6.91 15.55 28.67
CA CYS A 347 7.56 16.20 29.79
C CYS A 347 8.52 17.31 29.32
N ALA A 348 9.36 17.01 28.33
CA ALA A 348 10.31 17.97 27.77
C ALA A 348 9.62 19.18 27.10
N VAL A 349 8.58 18.94 26.31
CA VAL A 349 7.79 20.00 25.65
C VAL A 349 7.01 20.81 26.67
N SER A 350 6.37 20.16 27.65
CA SER A 350 5.62 20.83 28.72
C SER A 350 6.52 21.72 29.58
N ALA A 351 7.72 21.23 29.97
CA ALA A 351 8.69 22.02 30.73
C ALA A 351 9.13 23.28 29.97
N LYS A 352 9.32 23.16 28.65
CA LYS A 352 9.69 24.29 27.81
C LYS A 352 8.54 25.29 27.66
N LEU A 353 7.30 24.83 27.42
CA LEU A 353 6.11 25.67 27.37
C LEU A 353 5.86 26.41 28.69
N ALA A 354 6.05 25.75 29.83
CA ALA A 354 5.90 26.39 31.14
C ALA A 354 6.88 27.56 31.34
N THR A 355 8.01 27.56 30.64
CA THR A 355 9.03 28.60 30.72
C THR A 355 8.86 29.70 29.66
N CYS A 356 8.40 29.34 28.45
CA CYS A 356 8.46 30.19 27.26
C CYS A 356 7.08 30.56 26.65
N ALA A 357 5.96 30.20 27.29
CA ALA A 357 4.59 30.48 26.79
C ALA A 357 4.45 31.92 26.23
N PRO A 358 3.84 32.11 25.04
CA PRO A 358 2.84 31.25 24.41
C PRO A 358 3.36 30.20 23.39
N HIS A 359 4.65 30.20 23.06
CA HIS A 359 5.24 29.32 22.04
C HIS A 359 6.42 28.51 22.63
N ILE A 360 6.78 27.39 22.00
CA ILE A 360 7.77 26.46 22.59
C ILE A 360 9.19 27.05 22.55
N VAL A 361 9.70 27.43 21.39
CA VAL A 361 11.13 27.76 21.24
C VAL A 361 11.41 29.26 21.11
N ALA A 362 10.55 29.99 20.43
CA ALA A 362 10.76 31.40 20.10
C ALA A 362 9.54 32.24 20.44
N ASN A 363 9.65 33.57 20.39
CA ASN A 363 8.49 34.46 20.52
C ASN A 363 7.60 34.49 19.26
N ARG A 364 7.71 33.46 18.41
CA ARG A 364 6.95 33.29 17.16
C ARG A 364 6.49 31.85 17.05
N PHE A 365 5.39 31.63 16.34
CA PHE A 365 4.92 30.29 16.02
C PHE A 365 5.90 29.59 15.08
N THR A 366 6.59 28.59 15.63
CA THR A 366 7.59 27.81 14.92
C THR A 366 6.99 26.53 14.37
N PHE A 367 7.78 25.84 13.56
CA PHE A 367 7.39 24.54 13.04
C PHE A 367 7.22 23.48 14.15
N VAL A 368 7.96 23.61 15.28
CA VAL A 368 7.79 22.72 16.44
C VAL A 368 6.38 22.83 17.02
N ASP A 369 5.86 24.05 17.14
CA ASP A 369 4.51 24.31 17.64
C ASP A 369 3.45 23.65 16.74
N ALA A 370 3.65 23.72 15.41
CA ALA A 370 2.79 23.09 14.43
C ALA A 370 2.79 21.55 14.52
N VAL A 371 3.95 20.93 14.70
CA VAL A 371 4.08 19.47 14.89
C VAL A 371 3.37 19.03 16.15
N VAL A 372 3.65 19.68 17.27
CA VAL A 372 3.02 19.36 18.56
C VAL A 372 1.52 19.51 18.43
N TYR A 373 1.03 20.61 17.85
CA TYR A 373 -0.40 20.80 17.59
C TYR A 373 -0.99 19.68 16.72
N GLY A 374 -0.33 19.29 15.63
CA GLY A 374 -0.81 18.23 14.73
C GLY A 374 -0.94 16.88 15.42
N VAL A 375 0.03 16.50 16.25
CA VAL A 375 -0.02 15.26 17.04
C VAL A 375 -1.11 15.33 18.12
N LEU A 376 -1.25 16.47 18.81
CA LEU A 376 -2.28 16.66 19.84
C LEU A 376 -3.69 16.63 19.25
N ALA A 377 -3.91 17.32 18.13
CA ALA A 377 -5.19 17.33 17.41
C ALA A 377 -5.57 15.90 16.99
N TRP A 378 -4.62 15.16 16.40
CA TRP A 378 -4.83 13.78 16.04
C TRP A 378 -5.15 12.90 17.26
N ALA A 379 -4.36 13.00 18.32
CA ALA A 379 -4.54 12.20 19.54
C ALA A 379 -5.87 12.44 20.25
N LEU A 380 -6.43 13.65 20.18
CA LEU A 380 -7.69 14.01 20.84
C LEU A 380 -8.92 13.61 20.01
N HIS A 381 -8.85 13.76 18.69
CA HIS A 381 -10.00 13.56 17.79
C HIS A 381 -10.06 12.17 17.16
N ALA A 382 -8.93 11.48 16.96
CA ALA A 382 -8.92 10.17 16.35
C ALA A 382 -9.60 9.11 17.25
N PRO A 383 -10.50 8.27 16.70
CA PRO A 383 -11.23 7.25 17.44
C PRO A 383 -10.36 6.01 17.66
N LEU A 384 -9.30 6.17 18.46
CA LEU A 384 -8.39 5.09 18.82
C LEU A 384 -8.98 4.27 19.98
N ALA A 385 -9.06 2.95 19.82
CA ALA A 385 -9.50 2.01 20.85
C ALA A 385 -8.52 1.96 22.03
N VAL A 386 -7.21 1.95 21.73
CA VAL A 386 -6.13 2.10 22.71
C VAL A 386 -5.37 3.37 22.35
N ASN A 387 -5.48 4.38 23.22
CA ASN A 387 -4.91 5.70 22.97
C ASN A 387 -3.97 6.12 24.12
N PRO A 388 -2.67 5.76 24.06
CA PRO A 388 -1.71 6.14 25.08
C PRO A 388 -1.45 7.65 25.11
N PHE A 389 -1.59 8.34 23.98
CA PHE A 389 -1.45 9.80 23.94
C PHE A 389 -2.52 10.47 24.79
N LYS A 390 -3.79 10.12 24.60
CA LYS A 390 -4.91 10.74 25.32
C LYS A 390 -4.87 10.46 26.82
N SER A 391 -4.57 9.24 27.25
CA SER A 391 -4.48 8.91 28.68
C SER A 391 -3.36 9.69 29.38
N ARG A 392 -2.26 9.99 28.67
CA ARG A 392 -1.13 10.76 29.21
C ARG A 392 -1.37 12.26 29.18
N LEU A 393 -2.13 12.78 28.24
CA LEU A 393 -2.45 14.20 28.17
C LEU A 393 -3.17 14.71 29.43
N GLU A 394 -3.91 13.87 30.14
CA GLU A 394 -4.51 14.21 31.44
C GLU A 394 -3.46 14.62 32.49
N ARG A 395 -2.22 14.12 32.39
CA ARG A 395 -1.10 14.44 33.29
C ARG A 395 -0.42 15.76 32.93
N PHE A 396 -0.65 16.30 31.74
CA PHE A 396 0.02 17.48 31.20
C PHE A 396 -1.00 18.57 30.80
N PRO A 397 -1.64 19.26 31.76
CA PRO A 397 -2.66 20.26 31.47
C PRO A 397 -2.15 21.45 30.64
N VAL A 398 -0.85 21.75 30.72
CA VAL A 398 -0.18 22.80 29.93
C VAL A 398 -0.27 22.52 28.42
N LEU A 399 -0.17 21.25 28.01
CA LEU A 399 -0.30 20.86 26.61
C LEU A 399 -1.74 20.99 26.12
N LEU A 400 -2.72 20.69 26.98
CA LEU A 400 -4.13 20.86 26.65
C LEU A 400 -4.51 22.34 26.52
N SER A 401 -4.00 23.20 27.41
CA SER A 401 -4.23 24.64 27.29
C SER A 401 -3.61 25.21 26.01
N PHE A 402 -2.39 24.78 25.67
CA PHE A 402 -1.71 25.15 24.44
C PHE A 402 -2.51 24.72 23.20
N TYR A 403 -3.01 23.49 23.18
CA TYR A 403 -3.85 22.98 22.10
C TYR A 403 -5.10 23.85 21.89
N HIS A 404 -5.84 24.15 22.96
CA HIS A 404 -7.06 24.96 22.86
C HIS A 404 -6.80 26.42 22.46
N GLU A 405 -5.64 26.97 22.84
CA GLU A 405 -5.24 28.31 22.41
C GLU A 405 -4.96 28.36 20.91
N LEU A 406 -4.19 27.41 20.39
CA LEU A 406 -3.91 27.33 18.96
C LEU A 406 -5.14 26.99 18.13
N GLN A 407 -6.01 26.12 18.62
CA GLN A 407 -7.26 25.79 17.95
C GLN A 407 -8.11 27.05 17.73
N ARG A 408 -8.23 27.92 18.74
CA ARG A 408 -8.98 29.19 18.63
C ARG A 408 -8.39 30.17 17.61
N ILE A 409 -7.09 30.06 17.33
CA ILE A 409 -6.40 30.95 16.37
C ILE A 409 -6.56 30.40 14.94
N LEU A 410 -6.67 29.09 14.79
CA LEU A 410 -6.73 28.39 13.50
C LEU A 410 -8.16 28.20 12.98
N ASP A 411 -9.16 28.14 13.87
CA ASP A 411 -10.60 28.16 13.56
C ASP A 411 -11.09 29.60 13.30
#